data_AF-A0A6G8S0W5-F1
#
_entry.id   AF-A0A6G8S0W5-F1
#
_cell.length_a   1.000
_cell.length_b   1.000
_cell.length_c   1.000
_cell.angle_alpha   90.00
_cell.angle_beta   90.00
_cell.angle_gamma   90.00
#
_symmetry.space_group_name_H-M   'P 1'
#
loop_
_entity.id
_entity.type
_entity.pdbx_description
1 polymer ?
#
loop_
_entity_poly.entity_id
_entity_poly.type
_entity_poly.pdbx_seq_one_letter_code
_entity_poly.pdbx_strand_id
1 'polypeptide(L)'
;MHDTVPEVYHLDLSKCDQRPFYSYQGRIGRATFITWNVILMFCCLALLLLSYLVFSQTNKTDWVQFIFWLQEYANPSNIFFYLYNAFIWYFITVFTIKRVHDMGYSGWLALLNIVPILNILFLFWLVMKKGQLQENVYGAPRLTKGWESLVAYATVIIGVFLLLIFVSAFSQALRF
;
A
#
# COMPACT_ATOMS: atom_id res chain seq x y z
N MET A 1 -35.98 20.50 -20.76
CA MET A 1 -34.54 20.39 -20.46
C MET A 1 -34.42 19.30 -19.41
N HIS A 2 -34.11 18.08 -19.86
CA HIS A 2 -33.96 16.92 -18.99
C HIS A 2 -32.52 16.97 -18.48
N ASP A 3 -32.32 17.38 -17.24
CA ASP A 3 -31.01 17.32 -16.61
C ASP A 3 -30.59 15.86 -16.55
N THR A 4 -29.66 15.48 -17.43
CA THR A 4 -28.96 14.19 -17.37
C THR A 4 -28.04 14.25 -16.17
N VAL A 5 -28.58 13.96 -14.99
CA VAL A 5 -27.79 13.62 -13.81
C VAL A 5 -26.86 12.49 -14.24
N PRO A 6 -25.53 12.65 -14.14
CA PRO A 6 -24.60 11.65 -14.64
C PRO A 6 -24.87 10.31 -13.95
N GLU A 7 -24.87 9.23 -14.74
CA GLU A 7 -25.20 7.82 -14.43
C GLU A 7 -24.43 7.20 -13.23
N VAL A 8 -23.56 7.99 -12.58
CA VAL A 8 -22.72 7.63 -11.44
C VAL A 8 -23.55 7.44 -10.14
N TYR A 9 -24.79 7.94 -10.08
CA TYR A 9 -25.57 7.96 -8.83
C TYR A 9 -26.46 6.73 -8.55
N HIS A 10 -26.51 5.73 -9.43
CA HIS A 10 -27.31 4.52 -9.21
C HIS A 10 -26.51 3.31 -8.69
N LEU A 11 -25.31 3.52 -8.14
CA LEU A 11 -24.62 2.47 -7.39
C LEU A 11 -25.46 2.14 -6.15
N ASP A 12 -26.29 1.11 -6.29
CA ASP A 12 -27.11 0.53 -5.24
C ASP A 12 -26.19 0.11 -4.08
N LEU A 13 -26.19 0.90 -3.01
CA LEU A 13 -25.36 0.69 -1.83
C LEU A 13 -25.65 -0.66 -1.15
N SER A 14 -26.82 -1.26 -1.41
CA SER A 14 -27.17 -2.60 -0.94
C SER A 14 -26.38 -3.71 -1.64
N LYS A 15 -25.81 -3.42 -2.82
CA LYS A 15 -25.04 -4.36 -3.64
C LYS A 15 -23.52 -4.17 -3.54
N CYS A 16 -23.04 -3.22 -2.74
CA CYS A 16 -21.60 -3.03 -2.55
C CYS A 16 -20.97 -4.20 -1.78
N ASP A 17 -19.76 -4.61 -2.17
CA ASP A 17 -19.03 -5.68 -1.49
C ASP A 17 -18.64 -5.29 -0.05
N GLN A 18 -19.16 -6.04 0.93
CA GLN A 18 -18.92 -5.85 2.37
C GLN A 18 -17.92 -6.88 2.95
N ARG A 19 -17.27 -7.69 2.11
CA ARG A 19 -16.36 -8.73 2.59
C ARG A 19 -15.19 -8.14 3.39
N PRO A 20 -14.72 -8.87 4.43
CA PRO A 20 -13.67 -8.39 5.31
C PRO A 20 -12.33 -8.18 4.58
N PHE A 21 -11.51 -7.28 5.12
CA PHE A 21 -10.21 -6.92 4.53
C PHE A 21 -9.16 -8.03 4.59
N TYR A 22 -9.27 -8.95 5.54
CA TYR A 22 -8.37 -10.11 5.63
C TYR A 22 -8.68 -11.17 4.57
N SER A 23 -9.88 -11.19 3.97
CA SER A 23 -10.20 -12.15 2.91
C SER A 23 -9.64 -11.67 1.57
N TYR A 24 -9.02 -12.59 0.83
CA TYR A 24 -8.55 -12.38 -0.55
C TYR A 24 -9.70 -12.20 -1.55
N GLN A 25 -10.91 -12.58 -1.17
CA GLN A 25 -12.09 -12.45 -2.02
C GLN A 25 -12.59 -11.01 -2.07
N GLY A 26 -13.17 -10.64 -3.21
CA GLY A 26 -13.71 -9.31 -3.44
C GLY A 26 -12.72 -8.36 -4.10
N ARG A 27 -13.10 -7.08 -4.08
CA ARG A 27 -12.45 -6.02 -4.86
C ARG A 27 -12.16 -4.79 -4.02
N ILE A 28 -11.06 -4.10 -4.32
CA ILE A 28 -10.77 -2.79 -3.74
C ILE A 28 -10.38 -1.79 -4.82
N GLY A 29 -10.90 -0.58 -4.69
CA GLY A 29 -10.56 0.54 -5.58
C GLY A 29 -9.17 1.11 -5.29
N ARG A 30 -8.71 2.01 -6.16
CA ARG A 30 -7.38 2.64 -6.10
C ARG A 30 -7.12 3.37 -4.78
N ALA A 31 -8.06 4.21 -4.35
CA ALA A 31 -7.91 5.02 -3.15
C ALA A 31 -7.85 4.16 -1.87
N THR A 32 -8.74 3.17 -1.73
CA THR A 32 -8.65 2.17 -0.67
C THR A 32 -7.31 1.44 -0.71
N PHE A 33 -6.86 0.96 -1.88
CA PHE A 33 -5.59 0.28 -2.02
C PHE A 33 -4.40 1.14 -1.56
N ILE A 34 -4.30 2.39 -2.02
CA ILE A 34 -3.22 3.31 -1.62
C ILE A 34 -3.26 3.52 -0.10
N THR A 35 -4.42 3.87 0.44
CA THR A 35 -4.57 4.20 1.87
C THR A 35 -4.19 3.04 2.78
N TRP A 36 -4.63 1.81 2.48
CA TRP A 36 -4.29 0.67 3.32
C TRP A 36 -2.81 0.27 3.20
N ASN A 37 -2.19 0.41 2.02
CA ASN A 37 -0.74 0.21 1.89
C ASN A 37 0.05 1.28 2.66
N VAL A 38 -0.43 2.53 2.67
CA VAL A 38 0.17 3.61 3.46
C VAL A 38 0.04 3.34 4.95
N ILE A 39 -1.12 2.86 5.42
CA ILE A 39 -1.29 2.44 6.82
C ILE A 39 -0.30 1.33 7.19
N LEU A 40 -0.14 0.31 6.34
CA LEU A 40 0.85 -0.74 6.56
C LEU A 40 2.28 -0.19 6.62
N MET A 41 2.63 0.74 5.72
CA MET A 41 3.93 1.43 5.75
C MET A 41 4.14 2.18 7.07
N PHE A 42 3.14 2.91 7.56
CA PHE A 42 3.21 3.58 8.86
C PHE A 42 3.33 2.60 10.02
N CYS A 43 2.70 1.42 9.97
CA CYS A 43 2.90 0.37 10.96
C CYS A 43 4.36 -0.12 11.00
N CYS A 44 5.01 -0.27 9.83
CA CYS A 44 6.42 -0.62 9.74
C CYS A 44 7.33 0.49 10.29
N LEU A 45 7.05 1.75 9.93
CA LEU A 45 7.81 2.91 10.44
C LEU A 45 7.64 3.10 11.94
N ALA A 46 6.45 2.87 12.48
CA ALA A 46 6.20 2.94 13.93
C ALA A 46 7.02 1.88 14.67
N LEU A 47 7.10 0.65 14.15
CA LEU A 47 7.93 -0.39 14.75
C LEU A 47 9.43 -0.02 14.69
N LEU A 48 9.90 0.51 13.56
CA LEU A 48 11.28 0.97 13.41
C LEU A 48 11.60 2.14 14.36
N LEU A 49 10.65 3.04 14.56
CA LEU A 49 10.81 4.14 15.52
C LEU A 49 10.88 3.61 16.95
N LEU A 50 9.97 2.71 17.34
CA LEU A 50 9.99 2.09 18.66
C LEU A 50 11.30 1.35 18.93
N SER A 51 11.81 0.65 17.91
CA SER A 51 13.06 -0.08 18.00
C SER A 51 14.26 0.87 18.19
N TYR A 52 14.28 1.98 17.47
CA TYR A 52 15.26 3.06 17.67
C TYR A 52 15.17 3.69 19.07
N LEU A 53 13.96 3.96 19.56
CA LEU A 53 13.77 4.54 20.89
C LEU A 53 14.30 3.61 21.99
N VAL A 54 14.06 2.31 21.90
CA VAL A 54 14.63 1.31 22.83
C VAL A 54 16.16 1.26 22.73
N PHE A 55 16.69 1.20 21.50
CA PHE A 55 18.14 1.20 21.27
C PHE A 55 18.82 2.45 21.87
N SER A 56 18.21 3.63 21.68
CA SER A 56 18.76 4.91 22.15
C SER A 56 18.87 5.03 23.67
N GLN A 57 18.17 4.18 24.44
CA GLN A 57 18.28 4.14 25.91
C GLN A 57 19.54 3.42 26.39
N THR A 58 20.09 2.53 25.56
CA THR A 58 21.18 1.62 25.95
C THR A 58 22.51 2.01 25.34
N ASN A 59 22.50 2.71 24.21
CA ASN A 59 23.68 3.07 23.46
C ASN A 59 23.71 4.56 23.14
N LYS A 60 24.91 5.14 22.98
CA LYS A 60 25.04 6.46 22.35
C LYS A 60 24.46 6.38 20.94
N THR A 61 23.82 7.45 20.48
CA THR A 61 23.13 7.55 19.19
C THR A 61 24.12 7.48 18.01
N ASP A 62 24.59 6.27 17.72
CA ASP A 62 25.39 5.92 16.55
C ASP A 62 24.53 5.07 15.60
N TRP A 63 24.38 5.56 14.37
CA TRP A 63 23.60 4.90 13.32
C TRP A 63 24.17 3.54 12.92
N VAL A 64 25.49 3.36 12.98
CA VAL A 64 26.13 2.08 12.62
C VAL A 64 25.74 1.00 13.62
N GLN A 65 25.77 1.31 14.92
CA GLN A 65 25.36 0.40 15.98
C GLN A 65 23.87 0.07 15.90
N PHE A 66 23.03 1.03 15.52
CA PHE A 66 21.61 0.79 15.30
C PHE A 66 21.36 -0.21 14.15
N ILE A 67 22.11 -0.12 13.05
CA ILE A 67 22.00 -1.07 11.93
C ILE A 67 22.40 -2.48 12.37
N PHE A 68 23.50 -2.64 13.10
CA PHE A 68 23.90 -3.95 13.63
C PHE A 68 22.84 -4.53 14.58
N TRP A 69 22.23 -3.69 15.41
CA TRP A 69 21.13 -4.08 16.27
C TRP A 69 19.93 -4.57 15.43
N LEU A 70 19.52 -3.87 14.37
CA LEU A 70 18.44 -4.33 13.48
C LEU A 70 18.76 -5.67 12.81
N GLN A 71 20.02 -5.89 12.42
CA GLN A 71 20.46 -7.15 11.85
C GLN A 71 20.37 -8.30 12.86
N GLU A 72 20.72 -8.06 14.12
CA GLU A 72 20.55 -9.05 15.19
C GLU A 72 19.06 -9.36 15.43
N TYR A 73 18.18 -8.36 15.32
CA TYR A 73 16.73 -8.59 15.38
C TYR A 73 16.20 -9.43 14.21
N ALA A 74 16.85 -9.38 13.05
CA ALA A 74 16.54 -10.21 11.89
C ALA A 74 17.19 -11.60 11.92
N ASN A 75 17.89 -11.95 13.01
CA ASN A 75 18.49 -13.28 13.19
C ASN A 75 17.42 -14.38 13.05
N PRO A 76 17.70 -15.50 12.33
CA PRO A 76 16.79 -16.65 12.20
C PRO A 76 16.18 -17.18 13.50
N SER A 77 16.86 -16.98 14.64
CA SER A 77 16.35 -17.35 15.96
C SER A 77 15.16 -16.50 16.45
N ASN A 78 14.98 -15.29 15.90
CA ASN A 78 13.93 -14.36 16.31
C ASN A 78 12.60 -14.61 15.59
N ILE A 79 11.83 -15.59 16.07
CA ILE A 79 10.53 -15.97 15.50
C ILE A 79 9.55 -14.79 15.36
N PHE A 80 9.56 -13.82 16.29
CA PHE A 80 8.64 -12.68 16.26
C PHE A 80 8.88 -11.76 15.07
N PHE A 81 10.15 -11.57 14.68
CA PHE A 81 10.50 -10.80 13.49
C PHE A 81 9.86 -11.41 12.24
N TYR A 82 9.98 -12.73 12.07
CA TYR A 82 9.40 -13.43 10.92
C TYR A 82 7.88 -13.44 10.94
N LEU A 83 7.24 -13.64 12.10
CA LEU A 83 5.78 -13.58 12.22
C LEU A 83 5.23 -12.20 11.86
N TYR A 84 5.88 -11.13 12.33
CA TYR A 84 5.50 -9.77 11.97
C TYR A 84 5.65 -9.51 10.47
N ASN A 85 6.79 -9.88 9.88
CA ASN A 85 7.01 -9.71 8.45
C ASN A 85 6.02 -10.54 7.63
N ALA A 86 5.74 -11.78 8.01
CA ALA A 86 4.75 -12.62 7.35
C ALA A 86 3.34 -12.00 7.41
N PHE A 87 2.97 -11.41 8.55
CA PHE A 87 1.71 -10.69 8.71
C PHE A 87 1.62 -9.49 7.75
N ILE A 88 2.66 -8.65 7.68
CA ILE A 88 2.70 -7.51 6.75
C ILE A 88 2.61 -7.99 5.29
N TRP A 89 3.43 -8.98 4.92
CA TRP A 89 3.45 -9.55 3.57
C TRP A 89 2.10 -10.16 3.16
N TYR A 90 1.41 -10.81 4.10
CA TYR A 90 0.07 -11.33 3.88
C TYR A 90 -0.91 -10.22 3.49
N PHE A 91 -0.98 -9.12 4.25
CA PHE A 91 -1.90 -8.02 3.95
C PHE A 91 -1.55 -7.29 2.64
N ILE A 92 -0.26 -7.05 2.36
CA ILE A 92 0.19 -6.48 1.07
C ILE A 92 -0.30 -7.35 -0.09
N THR A 93 -0.16 -8.67 0.03
CA THR A 93 -0.58 -9.63 -0.99
C THR A 93 -2.09 -9.64 -1.16
N VAL A 94 -2.85 -9.73 -0.06
CA VAL A 94 -4.33 -9.70 -0.08
C VAL A 94 -4.86 -8.43 -0.73
N PHE A 95 -4.32 -7.25 -0.37
CA PHE A 95 -4.74 -5.99 -0.98
C PHE A 95 -4.39 -5.93 -2.46
N THR A 96 -3.22 -6.43 -2.84
CA THR A 96 -2.83 -6.51 -4.25
C THR A 96 -3.77 -7.42 -5.04
N ILE A 97 -4.09 -8.61 -4.52
CA ILE A 97 -5.03 -9.55 -5.15
C ILE A 97 -6.39 -8.86 -5.37
N LYS A 98 -6.96 -8.23 -4.35
CA LYS A 98 -8.26 -7.53 -4.46
C LYS A 98 -8.20 -6.35 -5.43
N ARG A 99 -7.05 -5.68 -5.53
CA ARG A 99 -6.85 -4.58 -6.48
C ARG A 99 -6.75 -5.09 -7.92
N VAL A 100 -6.11 -6.23 -8.13
CA VAL A 100 -6.02 -6.90 -9.43
C VAL A 100 -7.39 -7.45 -9.86
N HIS A 101 -8.14 -8.05 -8.94
CA HIS A 101 -9.52 -8.47 -9.14
C HIS A 101 -10.43 -7.31 -9.53
N ASP A 102 -10.21 -6.11 -8.99
CA ASP A 102 -10.97 -4.92 -9.36
C ASP A 102 -10.82 -4.52 -10.84
N MET A 103 -9.74 -4.95 -11.48
CA MET A 103 -9.50 -4.75 -12.92
C MET A 103 -9.90 -5.96 -13.77
N GLY A 104 -10.44 -7.02 -13.16
CA GLY A 104 -10.86 -8.25 -13.84
C GLY A 104 -9.74 -9.25 -14.15
N TYR A 105 -8.54 -9.07 -13.58
CA TYR A 105 -7.42 -10.00 -13.78
C TYR A 105 -7.32 -11.03 -12.64
N SER A 106 -6.59 -12.12 -12.87
CA SER A 106 -6.34 -13.15 -11.86
C SER A 106 -5.41 -12.66 -10.75
N GLY A 107 -5.70 -13.04 -9.49
CA GLY A 107 -4.87 -12.74 -8.32
C GLY A 107 -3.41 -13.20 -8.41
N TRP A 108 -3.09 -14.15 -9.30
CA TRP A 108 -1.71 -14.59 -9.59
C TRP A 108 -0.75 -13.46 -9.95
N LEU A 109 -1.24 -12.36 -10.54
CA LEU A 109 -0.39 -11.19 -10.82
C LEU A 109 0.19 -10.55 -9.55
N ALA A 110 -0.39 -10.80 -8.36
CA ALA A 110 0.17 -10.32 -7.10
C ALA A 110 1.56 -10.91 -6.80
N LEU A 111 1.94 -12.04 -7.40
CA LEU A 111 3.29 -12.60 -7.27
C LEU A 111 4.39 -11.68 -7.83
N LEU A 112 4.03 -10.73 -8.72
CA LEU A 112 4.96 -9.72 -9.22
C LEU A 112 5.50 -8.81 -8.10
N ASN A 113 4.85 -8.77 -6.93
CA ASN A 113 5.36 -8.05 -5.77
C ASN A 113 6.67 -8.61 -5.22
N ILE A 114 7.03 -9.86 -5.53
CA ILE A 114 8.24 -10.51 -5.03
C ILE A 114 9.48 -10.01 -5.78
N VAL A 115 9.33 -9.56 -7.03
CA VAL A 115 10.45 -9.12 -7.88
C VAL A 115 10.62 -7.60 -7.77
N PRO A 116 11.70 -7.07 -7.16
CA PRO A 116 11.80 -5.65 -6.81
C PRO A 116 11.62 -4.68 -7.99
N ILE A 117 12.28 -4.94 -9.12
CA ILE A 117 12.22 -4.06 -10.29
C ILE A 117 10.83 -4.09 -10.93
N LEU A 118 10.24 -5.28 -11.06
CA LEU A 118 8.88 -5.43 -11.61
C LEU A 118 7.83 -4.87 -10.65
N ASN A 119 8.05 -4.96 -9.34
CA ASN A 119 7.13 -4.44 -8.33
C ASN A 119 6.92 -2.93 -8.46
N ILE A 120 7.95 -2.14 -8.78
CA ILE A 120 7.82 -0.69 -8.99
C ILE A 120 6.89 -0.39 -10.19
N LEU A 121 7.16 -1.02 -11.34
CA LEU A 121 6.34 -0.85 -12.55
C LEU A 121 4.91 -1.34 -12.33
N PHE A 122 4.77 -2.47 -11.64
CA PHE A 122 3.48 -3.06 -11.31
C PHE A 122 2.68 -2.17 -10.35
N LEU A 123 3.30 -1.60 -9.32
CA LEU A 123 2.65 -0.67 -8.40
C LEU A 123 2.12 0.56 -9.13
N PHE A 124 2.92 1.12 -10.05
CA PHE A 124 2.48 2.24 -10.89
C PHE A 124 1.24 1.86 -11.71
N TRP A 125 1.24 0.68 -12.32
CA TRP A 125 0.09 0.15 -13.05
C TRP A 125 -1.15 -0.04 -12.15
N LEU A 126 -0.98 -0.58 -10.93
CA LEU A 126 -2.06 -0.76 -9.95
C LEU A 126 -2.69 0.57 -9.53
N VAL A 127 -1.90 1.64 -9.40
CA VAL A 127 -2.38 2.97 -9.02
C VAL A 127 -3.07 3.67 -10.19
N MET A 128 -2.54 3.53 -11.41
CA MET A 128 -3.02 4.30 -12.58
C MET A 128 -4.23 3.69 -13.28
N LYS A 129 -4.32 2.36 -13.39
CA LYS A 129 -5.37 1.70 -14.19
C LYS A 129 -6.74 1.73 -13.51
N LYS A 130 -7.84 1.94 -14.24
CA LYS A 130 -9.20 2.02 -13.65
C LYS A 130 -9.75 0.63 -13.38
N GLY A 131 -10.44 0.49 -12.25
CA GLY A 131 -11.28 -0.69 -11.98
C GLY A 131 -12.50 -0.74 -12.88
N GLN A 132 -13.15 -1.91 -12.92
CA GLN A 132 -14.42 -2.10 -13.63
C GLN A 132 -15.57 -1.47 -12.82
N LEU A 133 -16.50 -0.77 -13.46
CA LEU A 133 -17.62 -0.15 -12.74
C LEU A 133 -18.74 -1.14 -12.42
N GLN A 134 -18.88 -2.16 -13.26
CA GLN A 134 -19.89 -3.20 -13.09
C GLN A 134 -19.35 -4.36 -12.25
N GLU A 135 -20.27 -5.22 -11.82
CA GLU A 135 -19.95 -6.49 -11.19
C GLU A 135 -19.10 -7.36 -12.13
N ASN A 136 -18.09 -8.03 -11.57
CA ASN A 136 -17.26 -8.98 -12.30
C ASN A 136 -17.22 -10.31 -11.56
N VAL A 137 -16.46 -11.28 -12.08
CA VAL A 137 -16.36 -12.65 -11.50
C VAL A 137 -15.90 -12.66 -10.04
N TYR A 138 -15.23 -11.60 -9.58
CA TYR A 138 -14.74 -11.45 -8.21
C TYR A 138 -15.74 -10.72 -7.29
N GLY A 139 -16.85 -10.22 -7.84
CA GLY A 139 -17.97 -9.59 -7.14
C GLY A 139 -18.20 -8.12 -7.51
N ALA A 140 -19.13 -7.51 -6.79
CA ALA A 140 -19.47 -6.10 -6.93
C ALA A 140 -18.31 -5.17 -6.49
N PRO A 141 -18.23 -3.95 -7.05
CA PRO A 141 -17.26 -2.97 -6.57
C PRO A 141 -17.55 -2.56 -5.12
N ARG A 142 -16.49 -2.37 -4.33
CA ARG A 142 -16.58 -1.80 -2.98
C ARG A 142 -16.64 -0.28 -3.04
N LEU A 143 -17.51 0.32 -2.23
CA LEU A 143 -17.51 1.76 -2.02
C LEU A 143 -16.25 2.19 -1.24
N THR A 144 -15.51 3.15 -1.80
CA THR A 144 -14.39 3.78 -1.10
C THR A 144 -14.93 4.78 -0.08
N LYS A 145 -14.48 4.70 1.18
CA LYS A 145 -14.91 5.65 2.22
C LYS A 145 -14.28 7.03 1.97
N GLY A 146 -14.95 8.12 2.36
CA GLY A 146 -14.45 9.48 2.15
C GLY A 146 -13.04 9.73 2.72
N TRP A 147 -12.76 9.22 3.93
CA TRP A 147 -11.43 9.33 4.55
C TRP A 147 -10.36 8.52 3.80
N GLU A 148 -10.74 7.37 3.20
CA GLU A 148 -9.82 6.56 2.39
C GLU A 148 -9.40 7.33 1.14
N SER A 149 -10.33 8.05 0.52
CA SER A 149 -10.02 8.95 -0.60
C SER A 149 -9.13 10.10 -0.17
N LEU A 150 -9.39 10.73 0.97
CA LEU A 150 -8.59 11.84 1.50
C LEU A 150 -7.12 11.44 1.70
N VAL A 151 -6.88 10.32 2.40
CA VAL A 151 -5.51 9.81 2.65
C VAL A 151 -4.81 9.46 1.34
N ALA A 152 -5.51 8.85 0.39
CA ALA A 152 -4.94 8.49 -0.91
C ALA A 152 -4.49 9.73 -1.70
N TYR A 153 -5.34 10.75 -1.80
CA TYR A 153 -4.98 11.99 -2.51
C TYR A 153 -3.84 12.73 -1.81
N ALA A 154 -3.87 12.83 -0.47
CA ALA A 154 -2.78 13.42 0.29
C ALA A 154 -1.46 12.68 0.04
N THR A 155 -1.48 11.34 0.01
CA THR A 155 -0.30 10.51 -0.26
C THR A 155 0.26 10.78 -1.65
N VAL A 156 -0.59 10.86 -2.68
CA VAL A 156 -0.14 11.16 -4.05
C VAL A 156 0.50 12.54 -4.13
N ILE A 157 -0.11 13.56 -3.52
CA ILE A 157 0.43 14.93 -3.51
C ILE A 157 1.79 14.98 -2.79
N ILE A 158 1.87 14.40 -1.59
CA ILE A 158 3.12 14.33 -0.81
C ILE A 158 4.19 13.56 -1.59
N GLY A 159 3.83 12.43 -2.19
CA GLY A 159 4.76 11.61 -2.99
C GLY A 159 5.34 12.38 -4.18
N VAL A 160 4.53 13.16 -4.90
CA VAL A 160 5.00 14.02 -5.98
C VAL A 160 5.94 15.10 -5.46
N PHE A 161 5.61 15.74 -4.34
CA PHE A 161 6.48 16.76 -3.73
C PHE A 161 7.84 16.20 -3.29
N LEU A 162 7.84 15.02 -2.66
CA LEU A 162 9.06 14.30 -2.28
C LEU A 162 9.91 13.92 -3.50
N LEU A 163 9.27 13.48 -4.59
CA LEU A 163 9.97 13.18 -5.84
C LEU A 163 10.65 14.42 -6.43
N LEU A 164 9.98 15.58 -6.40
CA LEU A 164 10.57 16.84 -6.89
C LEU A 164 11.78 17.27 -6.05
N ILE A 165 11.69 17.13 -4.71
CA ILE A 165 12.83 17.38 -3.81
C ILE A 165 13.99 16.45 -4.15
N PHE A 166 13.70 15.16 -4.33
CA PHE A 166 14.72 14.17 -4.68
C PHE A 166 15.41 14.50 -6.00
N VAL A 167 14.65 14.79 -7.06
CA VAL A 167 15.20 15.17 -8.37
C VAL A 167 16.06 16.43 -8.28
N SER A 168 15.63 17.43 -7.50
CA SER A 168 16.40 18.65 -7.26
C SER A 168 17.73 18.37 -6.55
N ALA A 169 17.70 17.60 -5.47
CA ALA A 169 18.91 17.21 -4.72
C ALA A 169 19.86 16.37 -5.58
N PHE A 170 19.32 15.43 -6.36
CA PHE A 170 20.10 14.59 -7.27
C PHE A 170 20.75 15.41 -8.39
N SER A 171 20.02 16.36 -8.98
CA SER A 171 20.56 17.29 -9.99
C SER A 171 21.73 18.11 -9.45
N GLN A 172 21.68 18.52 -8.17
CA GLN A 172 22.80 19.21 -7.52
C GLN A 172 23.99 18.27 -7.28
N ALA A 173 23.74 17.03 -6.86
CA ALA A 173 24.77 16.02 -6.64
C ALA A 173 25.53 15.62 -7.92
N LEU A 174 24.89 15.71 -9.09
CA LEU A 174 25.53 15.44 -10.39
C LEU A 174 26.32 16.63 -10.96
N ARG A 175 26.27 17.81 -10.31
CA ARG A 175 27.01 19.02 -10.72
C ARG A 175 28.40 19.13 -10.05
N PHE A 176 28.84 18.08 -9.34
CA PHE A 176 30.20 17.92 -8.82
C PHE A 176 31.04 17.10 -9.81
#